data_AF-B4PKF7-F1
#
_entry.id   AF-B4PKF7-F1
#
_cell.length_a   1.000
_cell.length_b   1.000
_cell.length_c   1.000
_cell.angle_alpha   90.00
_cell.angle_beta   90.00
_cell.angle_gamma   90.00
#
_symmetry.space_group_name_H-M   'P 1'
#
loop_
_entity.id
_entity.type
_entity.pdbx_description
1 polymer ?
#
loop_
_entity_poly.entity_id
_entity_poly.type
_entity_poly.pdbx_seq_one_letter_code
_entity_poly.pdbx_strand_id
1 'polypeptide(L)'
;MIHTILVAAILVGVAQGTFILKPQNPVEQTTKCQIYWREHAWALEDCVCRVFQNGCLLAEESNRRENDGKTPLIPVTKDVCQKFIKRKCLLGWPVVAKFPNSSPCDCNGKEGSLEIKKFKSLCELQKYAAECNKPYISYSRC
;
A
#
# COMPACT_ATOMS: atom_id res chain seq x y z
N MET A 1 28.27 20.02 -69.95
CA MET A 1 27.82 18.67 -69.57
C MET A 1 28.38 18.39 -68.17
N ILE A 2 27.74 18.92 -67.13
CA ILE A 2 26.71 18.26 -66.30
C ILE A 2 27.24 16.96 -65.67
N HIS A 3 27.69 17.01 -64.41
CA HIS A 3 26.91 16.46 -63.28
C HIS A 3 27.68 16.62 -61.95
N THR A 4 27.26 17.61 -61.17
CA THR A 4 27.28 17.57 -59.71
C THR A 4 26.34 16.45 -59.25
N ILE A 5 26.81 15.54 -58.39
CA ILE A 5 25.94 14.62 -57.65
C ILE A 5 26.22 14.83 -56.16
N LEU A 6 25.30 15.58 -55.54
CA LEU A 6 25.09 15.62 -54.10
C LEU A 6 24.62 14.23 -53.65
N VAL A 7 25.31 13.63 -52.67
CA VAL A 7 24.77 12.49 -51.92
C VAL A 7 24.07 13.05 -50.69
N ALA A 8 22.73 13.10 -50.75
CA ALA A 8 21.90 13.49 -49.63
C ALA A 8 21.77 12.32 -48.64
N ALA A 9 22.37 12.46 -47.46
CA ALA A 9 22.15 11.55 -46.34
C ALA A 9 20.77 11.85 -45.72
N ILE A 10 19.80 10.96 -45.95
CA ILE A 10 18.48 11.03 -45.32
C ILE A 10 18.61 10.48 -43.90
N LEU A 11 18.66 11.38 -42.91
CA LEU A 11 18.51 11.06 -41.50
C LEU A 11 17.03 10.77 -41.22
N VAL A 12 16.66 9.50 -41.17
CA VAL A 12 15.36 9.07 -40.64
C VAL A 12 15.46 9.07 -39.12
N GLY A 13 15.07 10.17 -38.49
CA GLY A 13 14.93 10.27 -37.04
C GLY A 13 13.73 9.44 -36.58
N VAL A 14 14.00 8.31 -35.93
CA VAL A 14 12.97 7.54 -35.22
C VAL A 14 12.63 8.30 -33.93
N ALA A 15 11.50 9.01 -33.93
CA ALA A 15 10.97 9.62 -32.72
C ALA A 15 10.50 8.51 -31.78
N GLN A 16 11.33 8.15 -30.80
CA GLN A 16 10.91 7.30 -29.69
C GLN A 16 9.93 8.10 -28.83
N GLY A 17 8.64 7.80 -28.96
CA GLY A 17 7.61 8.28 -28.05
C GLY A 17 7.82 7.66 -26.68
N THR A 18 8.56 8.32 -25.80
CA THR A 18 8.57 8.01 -24.37
C THR A 18 7.19 8.35 -23.81
N PHE A 19 6.33 7.35 -23.70
CA PHE A 19 5.14 7.44 -22.86
C PHE A 19 5.62 7.57 -21.41
N ILE A 20 5.68 8.81 -20.92
CA ILE A 20 5.82 9.07 -19.49
C ILE A 20 4.52 8.58 -18.86
N LEU A 21 4.54 7.35 -18.37
CA LEU A 21 3.60 6.91 -17.34
C LEU A 21 3.78 7.88 -16.17
N LYS A 22 2.94 8.91 -16.11
CA LYS A 22 2.81 9.72 -14.89
C LYS A 22 2.66 8.74 -13.73
N PRO A 23 3.43 8.86 -12.65
CA PRO A 23 3.13 8.09 -11.45
C PRO A 23 1.68 8.41 -11.10
N GLN A 24 0.82 7.39 -11.15
CA GLN A 24 -0.54 7.53 -10.65
C GLN A 24 -0.40 8.01 -9.22
N ASN A 25 -0.86 9.24 -8.95
CA ASN A 25 -1.15 9.66 -7.59
C ASN A 25 -1.90 8.49 -6.93
N PRO A 26 -1.51 8.05 -5.72
CA PRO A 26 -2.21 6.95 -5.08
C PRO A 26 -3.69 7.29 -5.09
N VAL A 27 -4.47 6.52 -5.84
CA VAL A 27 -5.93 6.64 -5.89
C VAL A 27 -6.33 6.64 -4.43
N GLU A 28 -6.88 7.75 -3.94
CA GLU A 28 -7.36 7.82 -2.58
C GLU A 28 -8.44 6.74 -2.48
N GLN A 29 -8.06 5.61 -1.88
CA GLN A 29 -8.87 4.40 -1.88
C GLN A 29 -10.17 4.74 -1.17
N THR A 30 -11.22 4.95 -1.96
CA THR A 30 -12.56 5.20 -1.47
C THR A 30 -13.11 3.85 -1.02
N THR A 31 -12.69 3.41 0.16
CA THR A 31 -13.17 2.17 0.77
C THR A 31 -14.66 2.31 1.10
N LYS A 32 -15.42 1.22 0.94
CA LYS A 32 -16.81 1.14 1.41
C LYS A 32 -16.89 0.76 2.89
N CYS A 33 -15.76 0.38 3.49
CA CYS A 33 -15.70 -0.06 4.87
C CYS A 33 -15.68 1.12 5.83
N GLN A 34 -16.31 0.93 6.99
CA GLN A 34 -16.27 1.90 8.07
C GLN A 34 -14.90 1.86 8.77
N ILE A 35 -14.03 2.81 8.43
CA ILE A 35 -12.64 2.87 8.93
C ILE A 35 -12.50 3.11 10.45
N TYR A 36 -13.57 3.52 11.13
CA TYR A 36 -13.60 3.72 12.58
C TYR A 36 -14.24 2.56 13.34
N TRP A 37 -14.75 1.54 12.64
CA TRP A 37 -15.26 0.33 13.28
C TRP A 37 -14.10 -0.57 13.69
N ARG A 38 -13.83 -0.65 14.98
CA ARG A 38 -12.74 -1.41 15.61
C ARG A 38 -13.22 -2.81 15.93
N GLU A 39 -12.77 -3.75 15.11
CA GLU A 39 -12.94 -5.19 15.32
C GLU A 39 -11.73 -5.87 14.67
N HIS A 40 -10.57 -5.74 15.30
CA HIS A 40 -9.30 -6.03 14.63
C HIS A 40 -9.29 -7.44 14.01
N ALA A 41 -9.04 -7.46 12.71
CA ALA A 41 -8.85 -8.69 11.96
C ALA A 41 -7.36 -8.88 11.67
N TRP A 42 -6.91 -10.13 11.69
CA TRP A 42 -5.50 -10.49 11.53
C TRP A 42 -5.34 -11.41 10.33
N ALA A 43 -4.30 -11.19 9.54
CA ALA A 43 -4.01 -12.02 8.39
C ALA A 43 -2.50 -12.12 8.15
N LEU A 44 -2.12 -13.15 7.41
CA LEU A 44 -0.80 -13.24 6.79
C LEU A 44 -0.87 -12.66 5.38
N GLU A 45 0.00 -11.68 5.12
CA GLU A 45 0.30 -11.14 3.80
C GLU A 45 1.71 -11.60 3.45
N ASP A 46 1.84 -12.56 2.52
CA ASP A 46 3.15 -13.08 2.08
C ASP A 46 4.05 -13.52 3.26
N CYS A 47 3.46 -14.26 4.21
CA CYS A 47 4.08 -14.70 5.47
C CYS A 47 4.53 -13.57 6.41
N VAL A 48 3.92 -12.38 6.29
CA VAL A 48 4.09 -11.26 7.22
C VAL A 48 2.78 -11.02 7.94
N CYS A 49 2.85 -10.84 9.26
CA CYS A 49 1.67 -10.47 10.03
C CYS A 49 1.17 -9.08 9.65
N ARG A 50 -0.12 -8.98 9.34
CA ARG A 50 -0.82 -7.71 9.12
C ARG A 50 -2.11 -7.68 9.94
N VAL A 51 -2.30 -6.55 10.61
CA VAL A 51 -3.52 -6.23 11.35
C VAL A 51 -4.36 -5.24 10.54
N PHE A 52 -5.67 -5.43 10.56
CA PHE A 52 -6.67 -4.59 9.91
C PHE A 52 -7.63 -4.06 10.95
N GLN A 53 -8.19 -2.86 10.72
CA GLN A 53 -9.16 -2.27 11.64
C GLN A 53 -10.38 -3.17 11.84
N ASN A 54 -10.84 -3.80 10.77
CA ASN A 54 -11.99 -4.70 10.75
C ASN A 54 -11.91 -5.71 9.60
N GLY A 55 -12.79 -6.71 9.65
CA GLY A 55 -12.90 -7.75 8.63
C GLY A 55 -13.29 -7.23 7.24
N CYS A 56 -14.03 -6.11 7.15
CA CYS A 56 -14.36 -5.50 5.87
C CYS A 56 -13.09 -5.04 5.13
N LEU A 57 -12.21 -4.31 5.82
CA LEU A 57 -10.95 -3.84 5.23
C LEU A 57 -10.01 -4.99 4.85
N LEU A 58 -10.00 -6.07 5.63
CA LEU A 58 -9.27 -7.29 5.27
C LEU A 58 -9.81 -7.87 3.97
N ALA A 59 -11.14 -8.06 3.87
CA ALA A 59 -11.77 -8.62 2.67
C ALA A 59 -11.54 -7.73 1.44
N GLU A 60 -11.69 -6.41 1.58
CA GLU A 60 -11.45 -5.46 0.48
C GLU A 60 -10.00 -5.53 -0.02
N GLU A 61 -9.03 -5.57 0.88
CA GLU A 61 -7.63 -5.71 0.53
C GLU A 61 -7.31 -7.08 -0.10
N SER A 62 -7.91 -8.16 0.42
CA SER A 62 -7.74 -9.50 -0.14
C SER A 62 -8.25 -9.56 -1.58
N ASN A 63 -9.44 -9.01 -1.84
CA ASN A 63 -10.03 -8.93 -3.17
C ASN A 63 -9.16 -8.06 -4.10
N ARG A 64 -8.64 -6.94 -3.61
CA ARG A 64 -7.71 -6.11 -4.38
C ARG A 64 -6.45 -6.88 -4.75
N ARG A 65 -5.89 -7.65 -3.81
CA ARG A 65 -4.71 -8.50 -4.07
C ARG A 65 -5.01 -9.56 -5.13
N GLU A 66 -6.15 -10.24 -5.06
CA GLU A 66 -6.55 -11.19 -6.10
C GLU A 66 -6.70 -10.54 -7.47
N ASN A 67 -7.34 -9.37 -7.55
CA ASN A 67 -7.48 -8.60 -8.79
C ASN A 67 -6.12 -8.14 -9.35
N ASP A 68 -5.14 -7.86 -8.48
CA ASP A 68 -3.76 -7.56 -8.84
C ASP A 68 -2.93 -8.81 -9.23
N GLY A 69 -3.53 -10.02 -9.21
CA GLY A 69 -2.84 -11.28 -9.48
C GLY A 69 -1.90 -11.73 -8.35
N LYS A 70 -2.13 -11.25 -7.11
CA LYS A 70 -1.36 -11.62 -5.91
C LYS A 70 -2.14 -12.61 -5.07
N THR A 71 -1.42 -13.32 -4.19
CA THR A 71 -2.04 -14.23 -3.22
C THR A 71 -3.00 -13.45 -2.31
N PRO A 72 -4.25 -13.92 -2.10
CA PRO A 72 -5.16 -13.35 -1.13
C PRO A 72 -4.57 -13.36 0.28
N LEU A 73 -5.13 -12.54 1.16
CA LEU A 73 -4.75 -12.54 2.56
C LEU A 73 -5.23 -13.83 3.21
N ILE A 74 -4.42 -14.41 4.09
CA ILE A 74 -4.80 -15.62 4.84
C ILE A 74 -5.26 -15.18 6.23
N PRO A 75 -6.58 -15.19 6.53
CA PRO A 75 -7.06 -14.83 7.85
C PRO A 75 -6.55 -15.81 8.90
N VAL A 76 -6.06 -15.29 10.02
CA VAL A 76 -5.53 -16.07 11.13
C VAL A 76 -5.93 -15.45 12.46
N THR A 77 -5.74 -16.18 13.56
CA THR A 77 -5.87 -15.57 14.89
C THR A 77 -4.71 -14.63 15.16
N LYS A 78 -4.89 -13.69 16.10
CA LYS A 78 -3.83 -12.80 16.58
C LYS A 78 -2.58 -13.58 17.01
N ASP A 79 -2.77 -14.63 17.81
CA ASP A 79 -1.67 -15.44 18.36
C ASP A 79 -0.85 -16.15 17.28
N VAL A 80 -1.51 -16.58 16.20
CA VAL A 80 -0.83 -17.15 15.03
C VAL A 80 -0.10 -16.03 14.29
N CYS A 81 -0.77 -14.92 13.99
CA CYS A 81 -0.19 -13.80 13.25
C CYS A 81 1.08 -13.27 13.92
N GLN A 82 1.06 -13.06 15.24
CA GLN A 82 2.17 -12.48 15.98
C GLN A 82 3.49 -13.26 15.83
N LYS A 83 3.44 -14.57 15.55
CA LYS A 83 4.62 -15.41 15.27
C LYS A 83 5.32 -15.04 13.95
N PHE A 84 4.62 -14.35 13.05
CA PHE A 84 5.08 -13.91 11.73
C PHE A 84 5.45 -12.41 11.70
N ILE A 85 5.51 -11.73 12.85
CA ILE A 85 6.05 -10.37 12.92
C ILE A 85 7.55 -10.42 12.58
N LYS A 86 7.96 -9.59 11.62
CA LYS A 86 9.37 -9.50 11.22
C LYS A 86 10.21 -8.91 12.35
N ARG A 87 11.21 -9.67 12.81
CA ARG A 87 12.13 -9.19 13.86
C ARG A 87 13.02 -8.05 13.37
N LYS A 88 13.56 -8.19 12.16
CA LYS A 88 14.43 -7.22 11.49
C LYS A 88 13.82 -6.81 10.16
N CYS A 89 13.84 -5.52 9.88
CA CYS A 89 13.49 -4.97 8.56
C CYS A 89 14.77 -4.55 7.85
N LEU A 90 14.90 -4.98 6.59
CA LEU A 90 15.96 -4.51 5.71
C LEU A 90 15.66 -3.09 5.20
N LEU A 91 16.66 -2.45 4.60
CA LEU A 91 16.49 -1.19 3.88
C LEU A 91 15.37 -1.33 2.84
N GLY A 92 14.48 -0.35 2.82
CA GLY A 92 13.36 -0.29 1.90
C GLY A 92 12.97 1.14 1.59
N TRP A 93 11.92 1.30 0.80
CA TRP A 93 11.42 2.61 0.41
C TRP A 93 10.54 3.20 1.52
N PRO A 94 10.79 4.45 1.95
CA PRO A 94 9.96 5.10 2.96
C PRO A 94 8.49 5.15 2.55
N VAL A 95 7.62 5.01 3.55
CA VAL A 95 6.17 5.06 3.36
C VAL A 95 5.53 6.04 4.34
N VAL A 96 4.41 6.62 3.93
CA VAL A 96 3.53 7.39 4.79
C VAL A 96 2.24 6.61 4.96
N ALA A 97 1.79 6.42 6.19
CA ALA A 97 0.57 5.67 6.51
C ALA A 97 -0.43 6.54 7.29
N LYS A 98 -1.72 6.31 7.01
CA LYS A 98 -2.85 6.94 7.72
C LYS A 98 -3.42 5.94 8.73
N PHE A 99 -3.62 6.37 9.98
CA PHE A 99 -4.17 5.57 11.07
C PHE A 99 -5.46 6.21 11.59
N PRO A 100 -6.55 5.44 11.74
CA PRO A 100 -7.78 5.92 12.36
C PRO A 100 -7.61 5.97 13.88
N ASN A 101 -7.66 7.16 14.45
CA ASN A 101 -7.79 7.34 15.89
C ASN A 101 -9.27 7.23 16.28
N SER A 102 -9.48 6.82 17.53
CA SER A 102 -10.83 6.73 18.09
C SER A 102 -11.41 8.11 18.33
N SER A 103 -12.74 8.22 18.27
CA SER A 103 -13.44 9.44 18.65
C SER A 103 -13.14 9.82 20.11
N PRO A 104 -13.28 11.10 20.52
CA PRO A 104 -13.04 11.51 21.90
C PRO A 104 -13.91 10.78 22.94
N CYS A 105 -15.07 10.27 22.54
CA CYS A 105 -15.95 9.47 23.41
C CYS A 105 -15.56 7.98 23.47
N ASP A 106 -14.53 7.57 22.74
CA ASP A 106 -14.10 6.17 22.54
C ASP A 106 -15.21 5.24 22.04
N CYS A 107 -16.24 5.80 21.43
CA CYS A 107 -17.37 5.05 20.90
C CYS A 107 -16.95 4.30 19.62
N ASN A 108 -17.24 3.00 19.52
CA ASN A 108 -16.90 2.23 18.33
C ASN A 108 -17.67 2.72 17.09
N GLY A 109 -17.00 2.81 15.95
CA GLY A 109 -17.62 3.28 14.69
C GLY A 109 -17.87 4.79 14.60
N LYS A 110 -17.82 5.54 15.70
CA LYS A 110 -17.87 7.01 15.65
C LYS A 110 -16.62 7.56 15.00
N GLU A 111 -16.81 8.54 14.13
CA GLU A 111 -15.72 9.25 13.48
C GLU A 111 -14.76 9.87 14.49
N GLY A 112 -13.47 9.54 14.32
CA GLY A 112 -12.37 10.14 15.06
C GLY A 112 -11.49 10.98 14.15
N SER A 113 -10.19 11.01 14.44
CA SER A 113 -9.21 11.71 13.62
C SER A 113 -8.35 10.73 12.82
N LEU A 114 -7.67 11.23 11.78
CA LEU A 114 -6.64 10.48 11.07
C LEU A 114 -5.25 10.97 11.48
N GLU A 115 -4.43 10.07 12.01
CA GLU A 115 -3.01 10.33 12.26
C GLU A 115 -2.19 9.91 11.04
N ILE A 116 -1.24 10.76 10.62
CA ILE A 116 -0.31 10.45 9.54
C ILE A 116 1.07 10.20 10.14
N LYS A 117 1.68 9.05 9.82
CA LYS A 117 3.03 8.69 10.26
C LYS A 117 3.91 8.23 9.10
N LYS A 118 5.18 8.61 9.14
CA LYS A 118 6.21 8.18 8.19
C LYS A 118 7.03 7.03 8.77
N PHE A 119 7.31 6.03 7.95
CA PHE A 119 8.14 4.87 8.29
C PHE A 119 9.27 4.73 7.29
N LYS A 120 10.38 4.12 7.73
CA LYS A 120 11.56 3.88 6.89
C LYS A 120 11.31 2.87 5.78
N SER A 121 10.36 1.95 5.95
CA SER A 121 9.94 0.98 4.95
C SER A 121 8.54 0.43 5.23
N LEU A 122 7.94 -0.26 4.25
CA LEU A 122 6.69 -1.01 4.46
C LEU A 122 6.83 -2.09 5.55
N CYS A 123 8.01 -2.72 5.67
CA CYS A 123 8.28 -3.69 6.73
C CYS A 123 8.19 -3.04 8.12
N GLU A 124 8.80 -1.85 8.30
CA GLU A 124 8.74 -1.13 9.57
C GLU A 124 7.31 -0.69 9.91
N LEU A 125 6.53 -0.29 8.90
CA LEU A 125 5.10 0.00 9.07
C LEU A 125 4.32 -1.24 9.54
N GLN A 126 4.44 -2.37 8.84
CA GLN A 126 3.73 -3.61 9.17
C GLN A 126 4.13 -4.13 10.55
N LYS A 127 5.43 -4.07 10.88
CA LYS A 127 5.95 -4.42 12.21
C LYS A 127 5.33 -3.55 13.30
N TYR A 128 5.43 -2.23 13.17
CA TYR A 128 4.85 -1.29 14.13
C TYR A 128 3.34 -1.51 14.30
N ALA A 129 2.61 -1.68 13.19
CA ALA A 129 1.17 -1.89 13.22
C ALA A 129 0.80 -3.16 14.01
N ALA A 130 1.49 -4.27 13.74
CA ALA A 130 1.24 -5.55 14.39
C ALA A 130 1.67 -5.56 15.88
N GLU A 131 2.84 -5.00 16.20
CA GLU A 131 3.34 -4.94 17.59
C GLU A 131 2.50 -4.02 18.47
N CYS A 132 2.08 -2.87 17.94
CA CYS A 132 1.30 -1.89 18.70
C CYS A 132 -0.22 -2.11 18.62
N ASN A 133 -0.71 -3.10 17.88
CA ASN A 133 -2.14 -3.27 17.54
C ASN A 133 -2.75 -1.99 16.94
N LYS A 134 -1.99 -1.33 16.05
CA LYS A 134 -2.38 -0.09 15.38
C LYS A 134 -2.50 -0.30 13.87
N PRO A 135 -3.64 -0.79 13.37
CA PRO A 135 -3.84 -0.96 11.94
C PRO A 135 -3.85 0.40 11.22
N TYR A 136 -3.16 0.47 10.10
CA TYR A 136 -3.28 1.58 9.15
C TYR A 136 -4.39 1.28 8.15
N ILE A 137 -5.05 2.31 7.63
CA ILE A 137 -6.12 2.19 6.63
C ILE A 137 -5.62 2.42 5.21
N SER A 138 -4.49 3.12 5.06
CA SER A 138 -3.82 3.31 3.78
C SER A 138 -2.36 3.68 3.99
N TYR A 139 -1.56 3.47 2.96
CA TYR A 139 -0.19 3.97 2.90
C TYR A 139 0.20 4.32 1.46
N SER A 140 1.17 5.20 1.30
CA SER A 140 1.79 5.54 0.03
C SER A 140 3.31 5.54 0.18
N ARG A 141 4.01 5.34 -0.93
CA ARG A 141 5.46 5.58 -0.97
C ARG A 141 5.73 7.08 -0.88
N CYS A 142 6.80 7.45 -0.18
CA CYS A 142 7.33 8.81 -0.21
C CYS A 142 8.00 9.13 -1.55
#